data_AF-A0AA38I742-F1
#
_entry.id   AF-A0AA38I742-F1
#
_cell.length_a   1.000
_cell.length_b   1.000
_cell.length_c   1.000
_cell.angle_alpha   90.00
_cell.angle_beta   90.00
_cell.angle_gamma   90.00
#
_symmetry.space_group_name_H-M   'P 1'
#
loop_
_entity.id
_entity.type
_entity.pdbx_description
1 polymer ?
#
loop_
_entity_poly.entity_id
_entity_poly.type
_entity_poly.pdbx_seq_one_letter_code
_entity_poly.pdbx_strand_id
1 'polypeptide(L)'
;MGCDRMGTKLIYEKTYRISMNVNSEGRADIDIYVDGAKTDSGSGAGIYSEQLNAQISVPLGTHTSVLQTELMGIMLGARIIAEREIGNKSIRILTDSKSALLALDSCMVRSGLVWECRQTLKYICNAEE
;
A
#
# COMPACT_ATOMS: atom_id res chain seq x y z
N MET A 1 14.92 -17.31 -2.33
CA MET A 1 14.53 -16.09 -1.58
C MET A 1 15.65 -15.06 -1.71
N GLY A 2 15.61 -14.21 -2.74
CA GLY A 2 16.70 -13.26 -3.01
C GLY A 2 16.39 -12.17 -4.04
N CYS A 3 15.16 -12.11 -4.56
CA CYS A 3 14.78 -11.23 -5.66
C CYS A 3 14.34 -9.82 -5.24
N ASP A 4 13.95 -9.61 -3.98
CA ASP A 4 13.42 -8.32 -3.51
C ASP A 4 14.50 -7.41 -2.88
N ARG A 5 15.75 -7.87 -2.73
CA ARG A 5 16.80 -7.06 -2.10
C ARG A 5 17.35 -6.04 -3.10
N MET A 6 17.41 -4.79 -2.69
CA MET A 6 18.05 -3.70 -3.45
C MET A 6 19.17 -3.02 -2.65
N GLY A 7 19.96 -2.17 -3.32
CA GLY A 7 20.89 -1.27 -2.65
C GLY A 7 20.15 -0.35 -1.66
N THR A 8 20.79 -0.01 -0.53
CA THR A 8 20.14 0.77 0.53
C THR A 8 19.84 2.19 0.03
N LYS A 9 18.58 2.63 0.15
CA LYS A 9 18.17 4.02 -0.07
C LYS A 9 17.74 4.65 1.25
N LEU A 10 18.19 5.88 1.50
CA LEU A 10 17.75 6.70 2.63
C LEU A 10 16.70 7.70 2.15
N ILE A 11 15.59 7.78 2.88
CA ILE A 11 14.46 8.65 2.58
C ILE A 11 14.14 9.48 3.82
N TYR A 12 14.24 10.80 3.68
CA TYR A 12 14.01 11.76 4.76
C TYR A 12 12.67 12.49 4.63
N GLU A 13 12.10 12.54 3.42
CA GLU A 13 10.86 13.26 3.12
C GLU A 13 9.76 12.28 2.69
N LYS A 14 8.55 12.47 3.24
CA LYS A 14 7.35 11.73 2.86
C LYS A 14 6.24 12.74 2.57
N THR A 15 5.57 12.57 1.44
CA THR A 15 4.42 13.40 1.04
C THR A 15 3.10 12.86 1.60
N TYR A 16 3.12 11.66 2.19
CA TYR A 16 2.00 11.03 2.89
C TYR A 16 2.36 10.76 4.36
N ARG A 17 1.33 10.61 5.19
CA ARG A 17 1.46 10.28 6.62
C ARG A 17 1.07 8.82 6.87
N ILE A 18 1.86 8.14 7.70
CA ILE A 18 1.56 6.80 8.20
C ILE A 18 1.11 6.94 9.64
N SER A 19 -0.04 6.36 9.99
CA SER A 19 -0.55 6.33 11.36
C SER A 19 -0.76 4.89 11.79
N MET A 20 -0.10 4.45 12.86
CA MET A 20 -0.18 3.06 13.35
C MET A 20 -1.32 2.84 14.35
N ASN A 21 -1.91 3.92 14.89
CA ASN A 21 -3.03 3.87 15.81
C ASN A 21 -4.26 4.48 15.11
N VAL A 22 -5.34 3.71 15.02
CA VAL A 22 -6.62 4.13 14.46
C VAL A 22 -7.38 4.96 15.51
N ASN A 23 -6.80 6.08 15.93
CA ASN A 23 -7.52 7.12 16.67
C ASN A 23 -7.67 8.37 15.79
N SER A 24 -7.79 8.17 14.47
CA SER A 24 -8.19 9.22 13.55
C SER A 24 -9.71 9.30 13.53
N GLU A 25 -10.26 9.97 14.55
CA GLU A 25 -11.63 10.46 14.49
C GLU A 25 -11.74 11.45 13.32
N GLY A 26 -12.28 10.97 12.21
CA GLY A 26 -12.47 11.74 10.98
C GLY A 26 -12.86 10.81 9.84
N ARG A 27 -13.80 11.25 9.00
CA ARG A 27 -14.13 10.56 7.74
C ARG A 27 -13.22 11.10 6.65
N ALA A 28 -12.51 10.22 5.96
CA ALA A 28 -11.94 10.56 4.66
C ALA A 28 -13.04 10.48 3.61
N ASP A 29 -12.87 11.19 2.49
CA ASP A 29 -13.79 11.10 1.37
C ASP A 29 -13.79 9.70 0.77
N ILE A 30 -12.63 9.03 0.80
CA ILE A 30 -12.45 7.67 0.29
C ILE A 30 -11.65 6.85 1.30
N ASP A 31 -12.25 5.72 1.70
CA ASP A 31 -11.60 4.67 2.45
C ASP A 31 -11.34 3.48 1.53
N ILE A 32 -10.10 3.01 1.50
CA ILE A 32 -9.68 1.82 0.78
C ILE A 32 -9.12 0.84 1.79
N TYR A 33 -9.84 -0.26 1.98
CA TYR A 33 -9.41 -1.38 2.81
C TYR A 33 -8.57 -2.30 1.95
N VAL A 34 -7.41 -2.70 2.45
CA VAL A 34 -6.50 -3.62 1.76
C VAL A 34 -6.14 -4.77 2.68
N ASP A 35 -5.93 -5.94 2.09
CA ASP A 35 -5.56 -7.16 2.81
C ASP A 35 -4.64 -8.01 1.94
N GLY A 36 -3.72 -8.74 2.57
CA GLY A 36 -2.78 -9.64 1.92
C GLY A 36 -2.81 -11.02 2.57
N ALA A 37 -3.24 -12.03 1.82
CA ALA A 37 -3.34 -13.39 2.33
C ALA A 37 -2.27 -14.33 1.74
N LYS A 38 -1.74 -15.22 2.58
CA LYS A 38 -0.92 -16.36 2.18
C LYS A 38 -1.44 -17.65 2.80
N THR A 39 -1.62 -18.66 1.98
CA THR A 39 -1.94 -20.04 2.37
C THR A 39 -0.88 -21.00 1.84
N ASP A 40 -1.02 -22.29 2.16
CA ASP A 40 -0.16 -23.34 1.59
C ASP A 40 -0.36 -23.52 0.08
N SER A 41 -1.55 -23.18 -0.42
CA SER A 41 -1.92 -23.33 -1.83
C SER A 41 -1.62 -22.11 -2.69
N GLY A 42 -1.30 -20.96 -2.08
CA GLY A 42 -1.08 -19.73 -2.84
C GLY A 42 -1.09 -18.48 -1.98
N SER A 43 -1.10 -17.35 -2.65
CA SER A 43 -1.10 -16.03 -2.03
C SER A 43 -1.86 -15.05 -2.90
N GLY A 44 -2.36 -13.98 -2.30
CA GLY A 44 -3.11 -12.96 -2.99
C GLY A 44 -3.15 -11.66 -2.23
N ALA A 45 -3.54 -10.60 -2.94
CA ALA A 45 -3.81 -9.30 -2.37
C ALA A 45 -5.21 -8.86 -2.77
N GLY A 46 -5.91 -8.23 -1.85
CA GLY A 46 -7.28 -7.77 -2.02
C GLY A 46 -7.42 -6.32 -1.65
N ILE A 47 -8.40 -5.66 -2.28
CA ILE A 47 -8.83 -4.33 -1.89
C ILE A 47 -10.35 -4.23 -1.93
N TYR A 48 -10.89 -3.35 -1.10
CA TYR A 48 -12.30 -3.00 -1.06
C TYR A 48 -12.47 -1.51 -0.78
N SER A 49 -13.37 -0.86 -1.52
CA SER A 49 -13.78 0.52 -1.26
C SER A 49 -15.22 0.73 -1.72
N GLU A 50 -16.08 1.15 -0.80
CA GLU A 50 -17.48 1.44 -1.09
C GLU A 50 -17.60 2.70 -1.96
N GLN A 51 -16.85 3.75 -1.63
CA GLN A 51 -16.86 5.04 -2.31
C GLN A 51 -16.39 4.95 -3.76
N LEU A 52 -15.53 3.97 -4.06
CA LEU A 52 -15.08 3.68 -5.42
C LEU A 52 -15.89 2.56 -6.09
N ASN A 53 -16.83 1.92 -5.39
CA ASN A 53 -17.47 0.70 -5.87
C ASN A 53 -16.42 -0.30 -6.42
N ALA A 54 -15.37 -0.54 -5.64
CA ALA A 54 -14.22 -1.34 -6.02
C ALA A 54 -14.08 -2.53 -5.08
N GLN A 55 -14.03 -3.73 -5.65
CA GLN A 55 -13.70 -4.96 -4.95
C GLN A 55 -12.81 -5.78 -5.89
N ILE A 56 -11.52 -5.81 -5.60
CA ILE A 56 -10.54 -6.46 -6.47
C ILE A 56 -9.74 -7.45 -5.64
N SER A 57 -9.46 -8.61 -6.23
CA SER A 57 -8.56 -9.61 -5.67
C SER A 57 -7.63 -10.11 -6.76
N VAL A 58 -6.33 -10.11 -6.48
CA VAL A 58 -5.31 -10.56 -7.44
C VAL A 58 -4.53 -11.74 -6.87
N PRO A 59 -4.37 -12.84 -7.63
CA PRO A 59 -3.50 -13.93 -7.22
C PRO A 59 -2.03 -13.53 -7.41
N LEU A 60 -1.18 -13.85 -6.44
CA LEU A 60 0.25 -13.53 -6.42
C LEU A 60 1.14 -14.78 -6.48
N GLY A 61 0.56 -15.96 -6.80
CA GLY A 61 1.28 -17.23 -6.88
C GLY A 61 1.62 -17.82 -5.51
N THR A 62 2.62 -18.70 -5.42
CA THR A 62 2.93 -19.47 -4.19
C THR A 62 4.17 -18.99 -3.44
N HIS A 63 5.01 -18.18 -4.08
CA HIS A 63 6.33 -17.80 -3.55
C HIS A 63 6.37 -16.42 -2.85
N THR A 64 5.23 -15.73 -2.79
CA THR A 64 5.11 -14.41 -2.17
C THR A 64 5.02 -14.55 -0.65
N SER A 65 5.70 -13.68 0.09
CA SER A 65 5.60 -13.61 1.55
C SER A 65 4.39 -12.79 2.00
N VAL A 66 3.95 -12.95 3.25
CA VAL A 66 2.82 -12.17 3.81
C VAL A 66 3.09 -10.66 3.73
N LEU A 67 4.31 -10.20 4.06
CA LEU A 67 4.64 -8.78 3.92
C LEU A 67 4.51 -8.29 2.47
N GLN A 68 4.88 -9.12 1.49
CA GLN A 68 4.76 -8.76 0.08
C GLN A 68 3.30 -8.72 -0.37
N THR A 69 2.44 -9.64 0.09
CA THR A 69 1.01 -9.60 -0.25
C THR A 69 0.35 -8.33 0.29
N GLU A 70 0.71 -7.91 1.50
CA GLU A 70 0.22 -6.68 2.13
C GLU A 70 0.65 -5.42 1.38
N LEU A 71 1.94 -5.32 1.04
CA LEU A 71 2.47 -4.20 0.25
C LEU A 71 1.81 -4.15 -1.14
N MET A 72 1.55 -5.30 -1.76
CA MET A 72 0.80 -5.37 -3.02
C MET A 72 -0.63 -4.87 -2.85
N GLY A 73 -1.32 -5.18 -1.75
CA GLY A 73 -2.64 -4.63 -1.45
C GLY A 73 -2.64 -3.10 -1.40
N ILE A 74 -1.68 -2.51 -0.67
CA ILE A 74 -1.50 -1.05 -0.60
C ILE A 74 -1.25 -0.46 -2.00
N MET A 75 -0.39 -1.09 -2.80
CA MET A 75 -0.08 -0.64 -4.16
C MET A 75 -1.30 -0.71 -5.09
N LEU A 76 -2.12 -1.76 -4.99
CA LEU A 76 -3.35 -1.88 -5.76
C LEU A 76 -4.32 -0.76 -5.40
N GLY A 77 -4.50 -0.48 -4.11
CA GLY A 77 -5.31 0.65 -3.65
C GLY A 77 -4.81 1.97 -4.22
N ALA A 78 -3.50 2.21 -4.17
CA ALA A 78 -2.88 3.40 -4.75
C ALA A 78 -3.06 3.49 -6.27
N ARG A 79 -2.92 2.39 -7.01
CA ARG A 79 -3.09 2.38 -8.47
C ARG A 79 -4.52 2.73 -8.88
N ILE A 80 -5.53 2.25 -8.16
CA ILE A 80 -6.93 2.61 -8.46
C ILE A 80 -7.18 4.10 -8.28
N ILE A 81 -6.58 4.71 -7.26
CA ILE A 81 -6.68 6.16 -7.06
C ILE A 81 -6.11 6.89 -8.28
N ALA A 82 -4.92 6.49 -8.73
CA ALA A 82 -4.27 7.07 -9.90
C ALA A 82 -5.11 6.88 -11.17
N GLU A 83 -5.64 5.69 -11.41
CA GLU A 83 -6.44 5.37 -12.61
C GLU A 83 -7.78 6.12 -12.67
N ARG A 84 -8.33 6.49 -11.51
CA ARG A 84 -9.62 7.17 -11.41
C ARG A 84 -9.51 8.69 -11.31
N GLU A 85 -8.29 9.24 -11.38
CA GLU A 85 -8.00 10.68 -11.38
C GLU A 85 -8.71 11.41 -10.22
N ILE A 86 -8.65 10.81 -9.04
CA ILE A 86 -9.36 11.29 -7.87
C ILE A 86 -8.60 12.49 -7.26
N GLY A 87 -8.76 13.67 -7.85
CA GLY A 87 -8.18 14.92 -7.34
C GLY A 87 -8.95 15.51 -6.16
N ASN A 88 -8.25 16.22 -5.27
CA ASN A 88 -8.79 17.03 -4.17
C ASN A 88 -9.67 16.27 -3.16
N LYS A 89 -9.46 14.95 -3.02
CA LYS A 89 -10.16 14.14 -2.01
C LYS A 89 -9.18 13.66 -0.97
N SER A 90 -9.63 13.67 0.29
CA SER A 90 -8.92 13.00 1.36
C SER A 90 -9.06 11.49 1.19
N ILE A 91 -7.92 10.78 1.12
CA ILE A 91 -7.89 9.33 0.89
C ILE A 91 -7.19 8.63 2.04
N ARG A 92 -7.78 7.54 2.52
CA ARG A 92 -7.16 6.62 3.48
C ARG A 92 -7.03 5.24 2.88
N ILE A 93 -5.82 4.70 2.95
CA ILE A 93 -5.55 3.28 2.71
C ILE A 93 -5.39 2.64 4.08
N LEU A 94 -6.23 1.64 4.38
CA LEU A 94 -6.32 0.96 5.66
C LEU A 94 -5.81 -0.47 5.51
N THR A 95 -4.82 -0.83 6.33
CA THR A 95 -4.27 -2.18 6.45
C THR A 95 -4.10 -2.48 7.94
N ASP A 96 -4.32 -3.73 8.34
CA ASP A 96 -4.01 -4.24 9.67
C ASP A 96 -2.55 -4.75 9.78
N SER A 97 -1.80 -4.75 8.68
CA SER A 97 -0.40 -5.20 8.65
C SER A 97 0.55 -4.16 9.23
N LYS A 98 0.78 -4.26 10.55
CA LYS A 98 1.81 -3.48 11.26
C LYS A 98 3.19 -3.59 10.60
N SER A 99 3.52 -4.77 10.05
CA SER A 99 4.79 -4.99 9.36
C SER A 99 4.93 -4.17 8.08
N ALA A 100 3.85 -4.05 7.29
CA ALA A 100 3.82 -3.20 6.10
C ALA A 100 3.96 -1.72 6.47
N LEU A 101 3.23 -1.27 7.51
CA LEU A 101 3.33 0.10 8.01
C LEU A 101 4.75 0.45 8.47
N LEU A 102 5.41 -0.44 9.23
CA LEU A 102 6.79 -0.24 9.68
C LEU A 102 7.79 -0.23 8.51
N ALA A 103 7.60 -1.08 7.51
CA ALA A 103 8.45 -1.12 6.32
C ALA A 103 8.37 0.19 5.52
N LEU A 104 7.15 0.75 5.37
CA LEU A 104 6.92 2.04 4.73
C LEU A 104 7.37 3.22 5.61
N ASP A 105 7.35 3.06 6.94
CA ASP A 105 7.74 4.11 7.87
C ASP A 105 9.26 4.26 8.02
N SER A 106 10.02 3.18 7.83
CA SER A 106 11.48 3.19 7.92
C SER A 106 12.12 4.28 7.04
N CYS A 107 13.11 5.01 7.56
CA CYS A 107 13.93 5.94 6.76
C CYS A 107 14.89 5.21 5.81
N MET A 108 15.06 3.90 5.99
CA MET A 108 16.02 3.08 5.26
C MET A 108 15.29 1.96 4.50
N VAL A 109 15.40 1.99 3.17
CA VAL A 109 14.74 1.03 2.28
C VAL A 109 15.77 0.11 1.64
N ARG A 110 15.54 -1.20 1.79
CA ARG A 110 16.38 -2.28 1.24
C ARG A 110 15.60 -3.28 0.40
N SER A 111 14.29 -3.11 0.31
CA SER A 111 13.37 -3.92 -0.48
C SER A 111 12.94 -3.13 -1.72
N GLY A 112 13.05 -3.75 -2.89
CA GLY A 112 12.60 -3.17 -4.16
C GLY A 112 11.09 -2.93 -4.14
N LEU A 113 10.32 -3.86 -3.58
CA LEU A 113 8.88 -3.74 -3.42
C LEU A 113 8.49 -2.60 -2.47
N VAL A 114 9.18 -2.47 -1.33
CA VAL A 114 8.94 -1.33 -0.42
C VAL A 114 9.26 -0.02 -1.14
N TRP A 115 10.36 0.04 -1.90
CA TRP A 115 10.70 1.22 -2.68
C TRP A 115 9.61 1.56 -3.71
N GLU A 116 9.17 0.57 -4.49
CA GLU A 116 8.10 0.74 -5.49
C GLU A 116 6.81 1.22 -4.84
N CYS A 117 6.37 0.56 -3.75
CA CYS A 117 5.17 0.94 -3.02
C CYS A 117 5.23 2.41 -2.55
N ARG A 118 6.39 2.88 -2.07
CA ARG A 118 6.55 4.28 -1.66
C ARG A 118 6.52 5.25 -2.84
N GLN A 119 7.04 4.85 -4.01
CA GLN A 119 6.94 5.66 -5.21
C GLN A 119 5.49 5.75 -5.70
N THR A 120 4.73 4.64 -5.67
CA THR A 120 3.30 4.65 -6.01
C THR A 120 2.51 5.56 -5.08
N LEU A 121 2.74 5.49 -3.76
CA LEU A 121 2.11 6.39 -2.79
C LEU A 121 2.51 7.86 -2.99
N LYS A 122 3.78 8.12 -3.32
CA LYS A 122 4.25 9.48 -3.61
C LYS A 122 3.59 10.04 -4.87
N TYR A 123 3.45 9.21 -5.91
CA TYR A 123 2.84 9.60 -7.17
C TYR A 123 1.39 10.07 -6.97
N ILE A 124 0.57 9.32 -6.24
CA ILE A 124 -0.83 9.71 -6.00
C ILE A 124 -0.99 10.95 -5.11
N CYS A 125 -0.04 11.24 -4.22
CA CYS A 125 -0.06 12.48 -3.43
C CYS A 125 0.39 13.70 -4.23
N ASN A 126 1.21 13.51 -5.26
CA ASN A 126 1.77 14.60 -6.06
C ASN A 126 1.02 14.82 -7.37
N ALA A 127 0.10 13.93 -7.76
CA ALA A 127 -0.71 14.04 -8.96
C ALA A 127 -1.82 15.11 -8.85
N GLU A 128 -1.80 15.95 -7.81
CA GLU A 128 -2.72 17.07 -7.59
C GLU A 128 -2.22 18.41 -8.20
N GLU A 129 -1.26 18.38 -9.14
CA GLU A 129 -0.80 19.57 -9.91
C GLU A 129 -1.46 19.69 -11.29
#